data_AF-A0A1Y4D9Z8-F1
#
_entry.id   AF-A0A1Y4D9Z8-F1
#
_cell.length_a   1.000
_cell.length_b   1.000
_cell.length_c   1.000
_cell.angle_alpha   90.00
_cell.angle_beta   90.00
_cell.angle_gamma   90.00
#
_symmetry.space_group_name_H-M   'P 1'
#
loop_
_entity.id
_entity.type
_entity.pdbx_description
1 polymer ?
#
loop_
_entity_poly.entity_id
_entity_poly.type
_entity_poly.pdbx_seq_one_letter_code
_entity_poly.pdbx_strand_id
1 'polypeptide(L)' 'MVVYHVTTLKKLNKYLRSGGIEPPVRAWIDIEQAERFSKSTGRMIILRLKFPANAEVLEGHYGKARVLRQRYVLRCL' A
#
# COMPACT_ATOMS: atom_id res chain seq x y z
N MET A 1 -1.32 -0.45 -12.51
CA MET A 1 -2.65 -0.24 -11.91
C MET A 1 -2.54 0.68 -10.69
N VAL A 2 -3.59 1.44 -10.40
CA VAL A 2 -3.70 2.23 -9.16
C VAL A 2 -4.04 1.28 -8.01
N VAL A 3 -3.38 1.45 -6.87
CA VAL A 3 -3.63 0.69 -5.64
C VAL A 3 -3.56 1.60 -4.42
N TYR A 4 -4.08 1.13 -3.29
CA TYR A 4 -4.25 1.90 -2.06
C TYR A 4 -3.49 1.24 -0.89
N HIS A 5 -2.38 1.85 -0.47
CA HIS A 5 -1.56 1.38 0.64
C HIS A 5 -1.98 2.05 1.94
N VAL A 6 -2.46 1.26 2.89
CA VAL A 6 -2.90 1.74 4.21
C VAL A 6 -1.74 1.72 5.20
N THR A 7 -1.49 2.83 5.89
CA THR A 7 -0.33 3.00 6.79
C THR A 7 -0.59 3.96 7.95
N THR A 8 0.40 4.13 8.82
CA THR A 8 0.38 5.09 9.94
C THR A 8 1.25 6.30 9.62
N LEU A 9 1.04 7.42 10.34
CA LEU A 9 1.88 8.61 10.23
C LEU A 9 3.36 8.31 10.50
N LYS A 10 3.66 7.48 11.51
CA LYS A 10 5.03 7.03 11.82
C LYS A 10 5.70 6.36 10.62
N LYS A 11 4.97 5.47 9.93
CA LYS A 11 5.49 4.77 8.74
C LYS A 11 5.60 5.69 7.54
N LEU A 12 4.62 6.55 7.29
CA LEU A 12 4.70 7.57 6.24
C LEU A 12 5.97 8.41 6.38
N ASN A 13 6.23 8.94 7.58
CA ASN A 13 7.45 9.72 7.85
C ASN A 13 8.72 8.91 7.58
N LYS A 14 8.73 7.60 7.91
CA LYS A 14 9.85 6.72 7.54
C LYS A 14 10.00 6.63 6.02
N TYR A 15 8.91 6.40 5.30
CA TYR A 15 8.94 6.25 3.83
C TYR A 15 9.44 7.51 3.14
N LEU A 16 9.00 8.68 3.59
CA LEU A 16 9.44 9.97 3.08
C LEU A 16 10.94 10.19 3.31
N ARG A 17 11.45 9.84 4.51
CA ARG A 17 12.89 9.93 4.82
C ARG A 17 13.73 8.95 4.02
N SER A 18 13.24 7.73 3.79
CA SER A 18 13.96 6.72 2.99
C SER A 18 13.75 6.88 1.48
N GLY A 19 12.83 7.72 1.03
CA GLY A 19 12.45 7.82 -0.39
C GLY A 19 11.73 6.59 -0.94
N GLY A 20 11.16 5.74 -0.08
CA GLY A 20 10.52 4.50 -0.52
C GLY A 20 9.91 3.65 0.58
N ILE A 21 9.09 2.68 0.18
CA ILE A 21 8.48 1.66 1.03
C ILE A 21 9.26 0.35 0.85
N GLU A 22 9.80 -0.18 1.94
CA GLU A 22 10.50 -1.48 1.92
C GLU A 22 9.53 -2.65 1.71
N PRO A 23 9.96 -3.74 1.05
CA PRO A 23 9.15 -4.93 0.88
C PRO A 23 8.87 -5.64 2.23
N PRO A 24 7.72 -6.33 2.37
CA PRO A 24 6.66 -6.47 1.37
C PRO A 24 5.74 -5.23 1.32
N VAL A 25 5.55 -4.66 0.12
CA VAL A 25 4.66 -3.52 -0.10
C VAL A 25 3.27 -4.03 -0.45
N ARG A 26 2.32 -3.90 0.47
CA ARG A 26 0.95 -4.41 0.32
C ARG A 26 -0.04 -3.29 0.07
N ALA A 27 -0.92 -3.45 -0.90
CA ALA A 27 -1.93 -2.44 -1.22
C ALA A 27 -3.20 -3.10 -1.76
N TRP A 28 -4.34 -2.42 -1.58
CA TRP A 28 -5.65 -2.85 -2.08
C TRP A 28 -5.88 -2.32 -3.49
N ILE A 29 -6.52 -3.10 -4.36
CA ILE A 29 -6.87 -2.66 -5.71
C ILE A 29 -8.05 -1.68 -5.76
N ASP A 30 -8.83 -1.60 -4.68
CA ASP A 30 -9.99 -0.73 -4.54
C ASP A 30 -9.92 0.10 -3.25
N ILE A 31 -10.50 1.30 -3.29
CA ILE A 31 -10.46 2.25 -2.17
C ILE A 31 -11.36 1.79 -1.02
N GLU A 32 -12.49 1.16 -1.30
CA GLU A 32 -13.46 0.75 -0.28
C GLU A 32 -12.87 -0.27 0.70
N GLN A 33 -12.15 -1.29 0.21
CA GLN A 33 -11.46 -2.26 1.05
C GLN A 33 -10.29 -1.61 1.81
N ALA A 34 -9.60 -0.64 1.20
CA ALA A 34 -8.57 0.11 1.90
C ALA A 34 -9.15 0.92 3.06
N GLU A 35 -10.31 1.55 2.87
CA GLU A 35 -11.03 2.28 3.92
C GLU A 35 -11.55 1.36 5.03
N ARG A 36 -12.14 0.20 4.66
CA ARG A 36 -12.56 -0.81 5.65
C ARG A 36 -11.39 -1.29 6.49
N PHE A 37 -10.25 -1.57 5.86
CA PHE A 37 -9.02 -1.97 6.55
C PHE A 37 -8.42 -0.84 7.39
N SER A 38 -8.46 0.41 6.91
CA SER A 38 -8.07 1.60 7.65
C SER A 38 -8.88 1.71 8.94
N LYS A 39 -10.21 1.65 8.84
CA LYS A 39 -11.15 1.69 9.98
C LYS A 39 -10.90 0.55 10.96
N SER A 40 -10.77 -0.70 10.49
CA SER A 40 -10.60 -1.85 11.38
C SER A 40 -9.25 -1.89 12.10
N THR A 41 -8.24 -1.18 11.59
CA THR A 41 -6.88 -1.20 12.15
C THR A 41 -6.43 0.13 12.76
N GLY A 42 -7.23 1.19 12.66
CA GLY A 42 -6.89 2.54 13.12
C GLY A 42 -5.79 3.23 12.30
N ARG A 43 -5.48 2.71 11.10
CA ARG A 43 -4.40 3.22 10.24
C ARG A 43 -4.92 4.27 9.28
N MET A 44 -4.97 5.51 9.74
CA MET A 44 -5.71 6.59 9.09
C MET A 44 -5.12 7.12 7.77
N ILE A 45 -3.92 6.69 7.35
CA ILE A 45 -3.29 7.19 6.13
C ILE A 45 -3.47 6.18 5.00
N ILE A 46 -4.04 6.62 3.89
CA ILE A 46 -4.17 5.83 2.66
C ILE A 46 -3.37 6.51 1.55
N LEU A 47 -2.34 5.84 1.05
CA LEU A 47 -1.50 6.32 -0.05
C LEU A 47 -1.96 5.71 -1.37
N ARG A 48 -2.14 6.54 -2.39
CA ARG A 48 -2.41 6.10 -3.76
C ARG A 48 -1.08 5.79 -4.46
N LEU A 49 -0.84 4.52 -4.79
CA LEU A 49 0.38 4.05 -5.44
C LEU A 49 0.08 3.53 -6.85
N LYS A 50 1.14 3.32 -7.65
CA LYS A 50 1.05 2.74 -9.00
C LYS A 50 1.88 1.45 -9.07
N PHE A 51 1.21 0.30 -8.98
CA PHE A 51 1.86 -1.00 -9.13
C PHE A 51 1.92 -1.42 -10.61
N PRO A 52 2.86 -2.31 -11.01
CA PRO A 52 2.77 -3.05 -12.26
C PRO A 52 1.42 -3.79 -12.39
N ALA A 53 0.92 -3.98 -13.61
CA ALA A 53 -0.37 -4.65 -13.83
C ALA A 53 -0.33 -6.15 -13.43
N ASN A 54 0.85 -6.76 -13.49
CA ASN A 54 1.12 -8.14 -13.12
C ASN A 54 1.61 -8.31 -11.67
N ALA A 55 1.37 -7.34 -10.78
CA ALA A 55 1.75 -7.48 -9.38
C ALA A 55 1.03 -8.68 -8.74
N GLU A 56 1.76 -9.42 -7.90
CA GLU A 56 1.30 -10.65 -7.27
C GLU A 56 0.04 -10.40 -6.42
N VAL A 57 -0.91 -11.33 -6.50
CA VAL A 57 -2.08 -11.37 -5.61
C VAL A 57 -1.60 -11.88 -4.25
N LEU A 58 -1.85 -11.11 -3.20
CA LEU A 58 -1.62 -11.61 -1.85
C LEU A 58 -2.79 -12.54 -1.49
N GLU A 59 -2.49 -13.81 -1.24
CA GLU A 59 -3.50 -14.80 -0.85
C GLU A 59 -4.29 -14.35 0.39
N GLY A 60 -5.57 -14.73 0.44
CA GLY A 60 -6.54 -14.17 1.38
C GLY A 60 -7.08 -12.81 0.90
N HIS A 61 -7.60 -12.01 1.83
CA HIS A 61 -8.07 -10.64 1.56
C HIS A 61 -9.04 -10.53 0.36
N TYR A 62 -9.87 -11.55 0.16
CA TYR A 62 -10.85 -11.65 -0.94
C TYR A 62 -10.25 -11.46 -2.34
N GLY A 63 -8.94 -11.74 -2.52
CA GLY A 63 -8.24 -11.54 -3.79
C GLY A 63 -8.05 -10.07 -4.19
N LYS A 64 -8.31 -9.13 -3.27
CA LYS A 64 -8.25 -7.67 -3.52
C LYS A 64 -6.92 -7.04 -3.10
N ALA A 65 -6.09 -7.76 -2.36
CA ALA A 65 -4.76 -7.30 -2.00
C ALA A 65 -3.73 -7.70 -3.06
N ARG A 66 -2.74 -6.82 -3.23
CA ARG A 66 -1.58 -7.02 -4.11
C ARG A 66 -0.31 -6.79 -3.31
N VAL A 67 0.77 -7.44 -3.70
CA VAL A 67 2.06 -7.34 -3.03
C VAL A 67 3.20 -7.10 -4.01
N LEU A 68 4.13 -6.22 -3.63
CA LEU A 68 5.46 -6.16 -4.23
C LEU A 68 6.48 -6.71 -3.25
N ARG A 69 7.32 -7.63 -3.74
CA ARG A 69 8.47 -8.19 -3.02
C ARG A 69 9.74 -7.35 -3.20
N GLN A 70 9.63 -6.24 -3.93
CA GLN A 70 10.69 -5.26 -4.16
C GLN A 70 10.32 -3.92 -3.52
N ARG A 71 11.35 -3.10 -3.25
CA ARG A 71 11.18 -1.73 -2.75
C ARG A 71 10.32 -0.91 -3.71
N TYR A 72 9.36 -0.18 -3.17
CA TYR A 72 8.59 0.81 -3.92
C TYR A 72 9.23 2.19 -3.73
N VAL A 73 9.81 2.75 -4.79
CA VAL A 73 10.41 4.09 -4.76
C VAL A 73 9.30 5.15 -4.81
N LEU A 74 9.28 6.05 -3.83
CA LEU A 74 8.42 7.23 -3.88
C LEU A 74 9.08 8.23 -4.85
N ARG A 75 8.56 8.33 -6.07
CA ARG A 75 8.89 9.45 -6.95
C ARG A 75 8.15 10.67 -6.41
N CYS A 76 8.84 11.82 -6.30
CA CYS A 76 8.35 13.05 -5.66
C CYS A 76 6.84 13.27 -5.84
N LEU A 77 6.18 13.53 -4.70
CA LEU A 77 4.82 14.07 -4.64
C LEU A 77 4.74 15.41 -5.37
#